data_AF-A0A2U1VXY0-F1
#
_entry.id   AF-A0A2U1VXY0-F1
#
_cell.length_a   1.000
_cell.length_b   1.000
_cell.length_c   1.000
_cell.angle_alpha   90.00
_cell.angle_beta   90.00
_cell.angle_gamma   90.00
#
_symmetry.space_group_name_H-M   'P 1'
#
loop_
_entity.id
_entity.type
_entity.pdbx_description
1 polymer ?
#
loop_
_entity_poly.entity_id
_entity_poly.type
_entity_poly.pdbx_seq_one_letter_code
_entity_poly.pdbx_strand_id
1 'polypeptide(L)'
;MASGLQEGEIRQALLEGGHIRNVLIVSKGVGRAVEHLAYLRPSWRRDFLPLRTWNDRTDRTYRDLDRLLTLIRADFGFRGCVPVYIAGDPDLARYKALAQELPGPVPPNCDTELCRPSAVEPRG
;
A
#
# COMPACT_ATOMS: atom_id res chain seq x y z
N MET A 1 16.06 8.63 7.44
CA MET A 1 14.72 9.20 7.26
C MET A 1 14.26 8.79 5.86
N ALA A 2 13.29 7.90 5.75
CA ALA A 2 12.83 7.41 4.46
C ALA A 2 12.03 8.51 3.76
N SER A 3 12.68 9.20 2.82
CA SER A 3 12.01 10.16 1.93
C SER A 3 11.00 9.37 1.08
N GLY A 4 9.71 9.65 1.24
CA GLY A 4 8.66 9.02 0.43
C GLY A 4 8.78 9.38 -1.06
N LEU A 5 8.02 8.68 -1.91
CA LEU A 5 8.02 8.91 -3.35
C LEU A 5 7.02 9.99 -3.72
N GLN A 6 7.47 10.99 -4.48
CA GLN A 6 6.59 12.01 -5.05
C GLN A 6 6.10 11.57 -6.44
N GLU A 7 4.88 11.97 -6.79
CA GLU A 7 4.30 11.70 -8.12
C GLU A 7 5.22 12.19 -9.26
N GLY A 8 5.86 13.35 -9.09
CA GLY A 8 6.82 13.89 -10.05
C GLY A 8 8.04 13.01 -10.26
N GLU A 9 8.65 12.52 -9.17
CA GLU A 9 9.80 11.62 -9.24
C GLU A 9 9.41 10.27 -9.87
N ILE A 10 8.22 9.76 -9.55
CA ILE A 10 7.72 8.52 -10.16
C ILE A 10 7.54 8.73 -11.66
N ARG A 11 6.85 9.79 -12.09
CA ARG A 11 6.64 10.06 -13.51
C ARG A 11 7.95 10.26 -14.26
N GLN A 12 8.89 11.00 -13.69
CA GLN A 12 10.20 11.20 -14.30
C GLN A 12 10.94 9.87 -14.46
N ALA A 13 11.02 9.07 -13.40
CA ALA A 13 11.69 7.78 -13.46
C ALA A 13 11.00 6.80 -14.42
N LEU A 14 9.68 6.85 -14.57
CA LEU A 14 8.95 6.10 -15.60
C LEU A 14 9.33 6.54 -17.03
N LEU A 15 9.48 7.85 -17.26
CA LEU A 15 9.98 8.39 -18.54
C LEU A 15 11.43 7.97 -18.82
N GLU A 16 12.25 7.85 -17.78
CA GLU A 16 13.63 7.37 -17.86
C GLU A 16 13.74 5.83 -18.06
N GLY A 17 12.61 5.12 -18.20
CA GLY A 17 12.56 3.67 -18.43
C GLY A 17 12.48 2.83 -17.15
N GLY A 18 12.29 3.47 -16.00
CA GLY A 18 11.92 2.82 -14.75
C GLY A 18 10.51 2.21 -14.83
N HIS A 19 10.21 1.28 -13.92
CA HIS A 19 8.88 0.73 -13.77
C HIS A 19 8.57 0.43 -12.30
N ILE A 20 7.28 0.36 -11.97
CA ILE A 20 6.84 -0.08 -10.65
C ILE A 20 6.89 -1.61 -10.58
N ARG A 21 7.62 -2.15 -9.61
CA ARG A 21 7.76 -3.60 -9.42
C ARG A 21 6.63 -4.17 -8.58
N ASN A 22 6.28 -3.49 -7.50
CA ASN A 22 5.25 -3.94 -6.58
C ASN A 22 4.52 -2.76 -5.96
N VAL A 23 3.24 -2.96 -5.67
CA VAL A 23 2.39 -1.96 -5.01
C VAL A 23 1.64 -2.65 -3.89
N LEU A 24 1.41 -1.92 -2.82
CA LEU A 24 0.46 -2.30 -1.77
C LEU A 24 -0.27 -1.05 -1.31
N ILE A 25 -1.47 -1.25 -0.79
CA ILE A 25 -2.29 -0.17 -0.24
C ILE A 25 -2.58 -0.48 1.22
N VAL A 26 -2.42 0.51 2.09
CA VAL A 26 -2.80 0.41 3.50
C VAL A 26 -3.97 1.35 3.75
N SER A 27 -5.06 0.79 4.28
CA SER A 27 -6.28 1.51 4.61
C SER A 27 -6.37 1.73 6.11
N LYS A 28 -6.55 2.97 6.54
CA LYS A 28 -6.70 3.35 7.93
C LYS A 28 -8.06 4.02 8.14
N GLY A 29 -8.77 3.63 9.20
CA GLY A 29 -9.93 4.38 9.66
C GLY A 29 -9.49 5.68 10.35
N VAL A 30 -9.98 6.83 9.87
CA VAL A 30 -9.75 8.15 10.48
C VAL A 30 -11.11 8.79 10.76
N GLY A 31 -11.54 8.70 12.01
CA GLY A 31 -12.88 9.12 12.44
C GLY A 31 -13.96 8.24 11.80
N ARG A 32 -14.83 8.85 10.98
CA ARG A 32 -15.87 8.14 10.19
C ARG A 32 -15.45 7.86 8.75
N ALA A 33 -14.25 8.25 8.34
CA ALA A 33 -13.75 8.08 6.98
C ALA A 33 -12.67 6.99 6.94
N VAL A 34 -12.48 6.38 5.77
CA VAL A 34 -11.34 5.53 5.48
C VAL A 34 -10.35 6.32 4.63
N GLU A 35 -9.08 6.21 4.97
CA GLU A 35 -7.97 6.81 4.24
C GLU A 35 -7.03 5.72 3.75
N HIS A 36 -6.73 5.74 2.46
CA HIS A 36 -5.91 4.77 1.77
C HIS A 36 -4.57 5.39 1.40
N LEU A 37 -3.48 4.74 1.79
CA LEU A 37 -2.11 5.13 1.46
C LEU A 37 -1.48 4.05 0.57
N ALA A 38 -0.93 4.45 -0.58
CA ALA A 38 -0.18 3.54 -1.42
C ALA A 38 1.30 3.52 -1.04
N TYR A 39 1.86 2.32 -0.95
CA TYR A 39 3.30 2.12 -0.91
C TYR A 39 3.75 1.45 -2.20
N LEU A 40 4.77 2.02 -2.80
CA LEU A 40 5.27 1.65 -4.11
C LEU A 40 6.70 1.15 -3.95
N ARG A 41 7.01 0.06 -4.64
CA ARG A 41 8.37 -0.44 -4.81
C ARG A 41 8.78 -0.24 -6.27
N PRO A 42 9.42 0.88 -6.60
CA PRO A 42 9.87 1.11 -7.96
C PRO A 42 11.14 0.31 -8.29
N SER A 43 11.51 0.20 -9.56
CA SER A 43 12.71 -0.54 -9.98
C SER A 43 14.02 0.13 -9.58
N TRP A 44 14.00 1.46 -9.40
CA TRP A 44 15.16 2.29 -9.06
C TRP A 44 15.39 2.46 -7.56
N ARG A 45 14.48 1.98 -6.70
CA ARG A 45 14.65 1.91 -5.23
C ARG A 45 14.47 0.48 -4.76
N ARG A 46 15.14 0.12 -3.66
CA ARG A 46 15.04 -1.24 -3.11
C ARG A 46 13.85 -1.41 -2.17
N ASP A 47 13.44 -0.35 -1.50
CA ASP A 47 12.44 -0.32 -0.43
C ASP A 47 11.04 0.05 -0.93
N PHE A 48 10.03 -0.31 -0.13
CA PHE A 48 8.66 0.20 -0.28
C PHE A 48 8.61 1.61 0.28
N LEU A 49 8.20 2.57 -0.55
CA LEU A 49 8.13 3.97 -0.18
C LEU A 49 6.68 4.45 -0.26
N PRO A 50 6.19 5.19 0.74
CA PRO A 50 4.85 5.77 0.71
C PRO A 50 4.76 6.83 -0.39
N LEU A 51 3.59 6.92 -1.01
CA LEU A 51 3.27 7.99 -1.94
C LEU A 51 3.02 9.30 -1.17
N ARG A 52 3.79 10.34 -1.50
CA ARG A 52 3.71 11.68 -0.86
C ARG A 52 3.15 12.73 -1.79
N THR A 53 2.51 13.75 -1.22
CA THR A 53 2.05 14.92 -1.98
C THR A 53 3.24 15.77 -2.40
N TRP A 54 3.11 16.45 -3.54
CA TRP A 54 4.00 17.55 -3.94
C TRP A 54 4.14 18.52 -2.75
N ASN A 55 5.39 18.77 -2.29
CA ASN A 55 5.78 19.61 -1.14
C ASN A 55 6.11 18.91 0.21
N ASP A 56 6.26 17.58 0.25
CA ASP A 56 6.85 16.80 1.37
C ASP A 56 6.26 17.02 2.79
N ARG A 57 5.13 17.72 2.92
CA ARG A 57 4.53 18.06 4.22
C ARG A 57 3.67 16.95 4.82
N THR A 58 3.10 16.05 4.00
CA THR A 58 2.19 15.00 4.49
C THR A 58 2.13 13.83 3.51
N ASP A 59 1.92 12.62 4.03
CA ASP A 59 1.61 11.44 3.22
C ASP A 59 0.31 11.66 2.44
N ARG A 60 0.27 11.22 1.17
CA ARG A 60 -0.91 11.41 0.32
C ARG A 60 -1.89 10.29 0.58
N THR A 61 -2.83 10.52 1.47
CA THR A 61 -3.97 9.63 1.69
C THR A 61 -5.10 9.92 0.70
N TYR A 62 -5.81 8.87 0.31
CA TYR A 62 -6.97 8.93 -0.58
C TYR A 62 -8.19 8.41 0.18
N ARG A 63 -9.30 9.13 0.15
CA ARG A 63 -10.57 8.59 0.67
C ARG A 63 -11.20 7.55 -0.24
N ASP A 64 -10.82 7.58 -1.51
CA ASP A 64 -11.40 6.76 -2.56
C ASP A 64 -10.34 5.82 -3.13
N LEU A 65 -10.57 4.52 -2.96
CA LEU A 65 -9.66 3.47 -3.41
C LEU A 65 -9.61 3.37 -4.94
N ASP A 66 -10.75 3.57 -5.62
CA ASP A 66 -10.82 3.47 -7.08
C ASP A 66 -9.98 4.56 -7.74
N ARG A 67 -10.03 5.78 -7.19
CA ARG A 67 -9.19 6.89 -7.64
C ARG A 67 -7.70 6.59 -7.46
N LEU A 68 -7.32 5.95 -6.35
CA LEU A 68 -5.94 5.53 -6.11
C LEU A 68 -5.50 4.42 -7.08
N LEU A 69 -6.35 3.43 -7.31
CA LEU A 69 -6.09 2.34 -8.26
C LEU A 69 -5.99 2.84 -9.69
N THR A 70 -6.85 3.78 -10.09
CA THR A 70 -6.80 4.44 -11.40
C THR A 70 -5.46 5.14 -11.59
N LEU A 71 -4.96 5.86 -10.57
CA LEU A 71 -3.64 6.48 -10.63
C LEU A 71 -2.52 5.43 -10.77
N ILE A 72 -2.53 4.36 -9.97
CA ILE A 72 -1.52 3.30 -10.03
C ILE A 72 -1.52 2.59 -11.40
N ARG A 73 -2.70 2.34 -11.97
CA ARG A 73 -2.86 1.56 -13.21
C ARG A 73 -2.69 2.42 -14.47
N ALA A 74 -3.30 3.60 -14.51
CA ALA A 74 -3.32 4.47 -15.67
C ALA A 74 -2.12 5.41 -15.72
N ASP A 75 -1.69 5.96 -14.57
CA ASP A 75 -0.58 6.92 -14.52
C ASP A 75 0.76 6.19 -14.36
N PHE A 76 0.85 5.24 -13.41
CA PHE A 76 2.10 4.51 -13.16
C PHE A 76 2.27 3.23 -13.99
N GLY A 77 1.24 2.83 -14.73
CA GLY A 77 1.29 1.67 -15.62
C GLY A 77 1.41 0.31 -14.91
N PHE A 78 1.15 0.24 -13.60
CA PHE A 78 1.27 -1.01 -12.87
C PHE A 78 0.09 -1.94 -13.16
N ARG A 79 0.37 -3.14 -13.68
CA ARG A 79 -0.64 -4.16 -14.04
C ARG A 79 -0.68 -5.37 -13.10
N GLY A 80 0.14 -5.38 -12.06
CA GLY A 80 0.22 -6.49 -11.10
C GLY A 80 -0.94 -6.49 -10.09
N CYS A 81 -0.92 -7.49 -9.20
CA CYS A 81 -1.82 -7.54 -8.06
C CYS A 81 -1.49 -6.40 -7.07
N VAL A 82 -2.51 -5.70 -6.61
CA VAL A 82 -2.39 -4.63 -5.61
C VAL A 82 -3.09 -5.11 -4.33
N PRO A 83 -2.36 -5.77 -3.40
CA PRO A 83 -2.94 -6.15 -2.12
C PRO A 83 -3.30 -4.90 -1.31
N VAL A 84 -4.47 -4.96 -0.68
CA VAL A 84 -4.98 -3.93 0.24
C VAL A 84 -4.97 -4.51 1.64
N TYR A 85 -4.28 -3.85 2.55
CA TYR A 85 -4.20 -4.20 3.96
C TYR A 85 -4.91 -3.16 4.81
N ILE A 86 -5.36 -3.56 6.00
CA ILE A 86 -5.87 -2.63 7.01
C ILE A 86 -4.73 -2.24 7.94
N ALA A 87 -4.69 -0.98 8.38
CA ALA A 87 -3.69 -0.52 9.32
C ALA A 87 -3.72 -1.38 10.61
N GLY A 88 -2.57 -1.99 10.92
CA GLY A 88 -2.40 -2.91 12.05
C GLY A 88 -2.72 -4.38 11.76
N ASP A 89 -2.97 -4.72 10.49
CA ASP A 89 -3.06 -6.11 10.05
C ASP A 89 -1.74 -6.88 10.30
N PRO A 90 -1.78 -8.11 10.84
CA PRO A 90 -0.57 -8.88 11.15
C PRO A 90 0.24 -9.25 9.90
N ASP A 91 -0.38 -9.32 8.71
CA ASP A 91 0.34 -9.59 7.46
C ASP A 91 1.23 -8.39 7.05
N LEU A 92 0.91 -7.16 7.51
CA LEU A 92 1.81 -6.00 7.37
C LEU A 92 3.13 -6.18 8.11
N ALA A 93 3.18 -7.00 9.17
CA ALA A 93 4.42 -7.28 9.90
C ALA A 93 5.46 -8.03 9.03
N ARG A 94 5.01 -8.72 7.97
CA ARG A 94 5.91 -9.32 6.97
C ARG A 94 6.65 -8.25 6.17
N TYR A 95 6.03 -7.09 6.00
CA TYR A 95 6.65 -5.90 5.42
C TYR A 95 7.26 -5.03 6.52
N LYS A 96 8.19 -5.60 7.33
CA LYS A 96 8.83 -4.99 8.52
C LYS A 96 9.16 -3.48 8.44
N ALA A 97 9.45 -2.95 7.25
CA ALA A 97 9.71 -1.53 7.01
C ALA A 97 8.47 -0.62 7.13
N LEU A 98 7.26 -1.16 6.90
CA LEU A 98 5.98 -0.44 6.86
C LEU A 98 5.25 -0.45 8.21
N ALA A 99 5.41 -1.52 8.99
CA ALA A 99 4.78 -1.69 10.29
C ALA A 99 5.29 -0.69 11.35
N GLN A 100 6.47 -0.09 11.16
CA GLN A 100 7.06 0.85 12.10
C GLN A 100 6.57 2.30 11.93
N GLU A 101 5.98 2.66 10.79
CA GLU A 101 5.68 4.07 10.45
C GLU A 101 4.21 4.50 10.66
N LEU A 102 3.32 3.59 11.08
CA LEU A 102 1.90 3.91 11.30
C LEU A 102 1.51 3.89 12.78
N PRO A 103 1.65 5.01 13.52
CA PRO A 103 0.94 5.19 14.77
C PRO A 103 -0.53 5.45 14.45
N GLY A 104 -1.36 4.42 14.63
CA GLY A 104 -2.81 4.55 14.47
C GLY A 104 -3.54 3.43 15.17
N PRO A 105 -4.64 3.71 15.90
CA PRO A 105 -5.43 2.68 16.53
C PRO A 105 -6.03 1.77 15.46
N VAL A 106 -5.87 0.46 15.68
CA VAL A 106 -6.57 -0.58 14.94
C VAL A 106 -8.08 -0.40 15.11
N PRO A 107 -8.89 -0.42 14.04
CA PRO A 107 -10.33 -0.49 14.21
C PRO A 107 -10.69 -1.82 14.89
N PRO A 108 -11.56 -1.83 15.91
CA PRO A 108 -12.09 -3.07 16.45
C PRO A 108 -12.97 -3.69 15.36
N ASN A 109 -12.77 -4.97 15.10
CA ASN A 109 -13.58 -5.83 14.25
C ASN A 109 -13.23 -5.85 12.74
N CYS A 110 -12.23 -6.66 12.40
CA CYS A 110 -12.25 -7.44 11.16
C CYS A 110 -11.93 -8.89 11.55
N ASP A 111 -12.96 -9.73 11.56
CA ASP A 111 -12.89 -11.17 11.79
C ASP A 111 -11.85 -11.83 10.87
N THR A 112 -10.73 -12.27 11.44
CA THR A 112 -9.64 -13.02 10.78
C THR A 112 -10.02 -14.49 10.51
N GLU A 113 -11.31 -14.84 10.46
CA GLU A 113 -11.79 -16.23 10.47
C GLU A 113 -12.20 -16.78 9.09
N LEU A 114 -11.89 -16.09 7.97
CA LEU A 114 -12.29 -16.53 6.61
C LEU A 114 -11.16 -17.01 5.70
N CYS A 115 -9.91 -17.06 6.17
CA CYS A 115 -8.76 -17.56 5.41
C CYS A 115 -8.08 -18.78 6.05
N ARG A 116 -8.84 -19.72 6.62
CA ARG A 116 -8.34 -21.09 6.79
C ARG A 116 -8.59 -21.87 5.50
N PRO A 117 -7.57 -22.31 4.76
CA PRO A 117 -7.79 -23.34 3.74
C PRO A 117 -8.31 -24.58 4.47
N SER A 118 -9.51 -25.03 4.09
CA SER A 118 -10.09 -26.28 4.56
C SER A 118 -9.15 -27.41 4.11
N ALA A 119 -8.32 -27.89 5.04
CA ALA A 119 -7.48 -29.05 4.81
C ALA A 119 -8.41 -30.26 4.64
N VAL A 120 -8.45 -30.80 3.42
CA VAL A 120 -9.07 -32.07 3.11
C VAL A 120 -8.25 -33.18 3.79
N GLU A 121 -8.82 -33.86 4.78
CA GLU A 121 -8.24 -35.08 5.35
C GLU A 121 -8.56 -36.27 4.42
N PRO A 122 -7.58 -37.10 4.04
CA PRO A 122 -7.82 -38.32 3.29
C PRO A 122 -8.36 -39.42 4.22
N ARG A 123 -9.39 -40.13 3.74
CA ARG A 123 -9.96 -41.31 4.37
C ARG A 123 -8.90 -42.41 4.56
N GLY A 124 -8.83 -42.95 5.77
CA GLY A 124 -8.18 -44.21 6.13
C GLY A 124 -9.10 -44.99 7.07
#